data_AF-A0AAU8M152-F1
#
_entry.id   AF-A0AAU8M152-F1
#
_cell.length_a   1.000
_cell.length_b   1.000
_cell.length_c   1.000
_cell.angle_alpha   90.00
_cell.angle_beta   90.00
_cell.angle_gamma   90.00
#
_symmetry.space_group_name_H-M   'P 1'
#
loop_
_entity.id
_entity.type
_entity.pdbx_description
1 polymer ?
#
loop_
_entity_poly.entity_id
_entity_poly.type
_entity_poly.pdbx_seq_one_letter_code
_entity_poly.pdbx_strand_id
1 'polypeptide(L)'
;MRNVGHVFNEIIFYSVSYLKNRTPIMIMIDALIDVTDRIIELVRIEDERMKARYEEIYKPSFEELRAVHSDYLKMFTELEWKVRKIDPDLPGNDPQGTGSPTEALEYLHMRRIELLPIREKLSAIETLLDGKQGTKLPETERRFLQSLANYFVVGGLSDSRSYCSRASILLEHLENTIDRQVVAAESIAQGREVDPNVSTLSDVRKECKTAMKELGKAWYEIVDRFNVLRFIYAEK
;
A
#
# COMPACT_ATOMS: atom_id res chain seq x y z
N MET A 1 -45.29 33.79 -74.37
CA MET A 1 -45.85 33.65 -73.00
C MET A 1 -45.38 32.30 -72.45
N ARG A 2 -44.32 32.28 -71.65
CA ARG A 2 -43.75 31.04 -71.09
C ARG A 2 -44.47 30.67 -69.79
N ASN A 3 -44.74 29.37 -69.66
CA ASN A 3 -45.52 28.70 -68.62
C ASN A 3 -45.10 29.07 -67.18
N VAL A 4 -45.85 29.96 -66.55
CA VAL A 4 -45.70 30.29 -65.11
C VAL A 4 -46.12 29.11 -64.22
N GLY A 5 -47.02 28.25 -64.70
CA GLY A 5 -47.50 27.07 -63.96
C GLY A 5 -46.47 25.93 -63.81
N HIS A 6 -45.47 25.84 -64.70
CA HIS A 6 -44.47 24.76 -64.65
C HIS A 6 -43.38 25.05 -63.60
N VAL A 7 -43.02 26.32 -63.41
CA VAL A 7 -42.04 26.77 -62.40
C VAL A 7 -42.61 26.63 -60.99
N PHE A 8 -43.89 26.92 -60.79
CA PHE A 8 -44.55 26.76 -59.48
C PHE A 8 -44.64 25.28 -59.06
N ASN A 9 -44.92 24.37 -59.99
CA ASN A 9 -44.96 22.94 -59.69
C ASN A 9 -43.57 22.37 -59.38
N GLU A 10 -42.50 22.80 -60.06
CA GLU A 10 -41.15 22.36 -59.71
C GLU A 10 -40.69 22.89 -58.34
N ILE A 11 -40.99 24.16 -58.01
CA ILE A 11 -40.64 24.72 -56.70
C ILE A 11 -41.38 23.98 -55.58
N ILE A 12 -42.66 23.69 -55.73
CA ILE A 12 -43.43 22.93 -54.73
C ILE A 12 -42.91 21.50 -54.62
N PHE A 13 -42.58 20.84 -55.74
CA PHE A 13 -42.06 19.47 -55.72
C PHE A 13 -40.67 19.38 -55.06
N TYR A 14 -39.79 20.35 -55.33
CA TYR A 14 -38.50 20.46 -54.65
C TYR A 14 -38.69 20.78 -53.17
N SER A 15 -39.60 21.69 -52.81
CA SER A 15 -39.88 22.08 -51.41
C SER A 15 -40.44 20.91 -50.60
N VAL A 16 -41.38 20.14 -51.17
CA VAL A 16 -41.98 18.96 -50.54
C VAL A 16 -40.95 17.83 -50.42
N SER A 17 -40.12 17.61 -51.43
CA SER A 17 -39.02 16.61 -51.36
C SER A 17 -37.94 17.01 -50.35
N TYR A 18 -37.64 18.32 -50.22
CA TYR A 18 -36.72 18.87 -49.21
C TYR A 18 -37.30 18.73 -47.78
N LEU A 19 -38.61 18.92 -47.62
CA LEU A 19 -39.30 18.76 -46.34
C LEU A 19 -39.49 17.29 -45.93
N LYS A 20 -39.71 16.39 -46.89
CA LYS A 20 -39.87 14.94 -46.65
C LYS A 20 -38.56 14.25 -46.25
N ASN A 21 -37.42 14.77 -46.71
CA ASN A 21 -36.09 14.30 -46.28
C ASN A 21 -35.61 14.92 -44.96
N ARG A 22 -36.20 16.03 -44.49
CA ARG A 22 -35.87 16.62 -43.18
C ARG A 22 -36.33 15.77 -42.00
N THR A 23 -37.47 15.11 -42.11
CA THR A 23 -38.03 14.28 -41.02
C THR A 23 -37.11 13.11 -40.64
N PRO A 24 -36.62 12.28 -41.57
CA PRO A 24 -35.69 11.20 -41.23
C PRO A 24 -34.31 11.70 -40.79
N ILE A 25 -33.82 12.83 -41.32
CA ILE A 25 -32.56 13.45 -40.87
C ILE A 25 -32.70 13.98 -39.43
N MET A 26 -33.82 14.62 -39.09
CA MET A 26 -34.07 15.09 -37.73
C MET A 26 -34.20 13.92 -36.75
N ILE A 27 -34.92 12.84 -37.10
CA ILE A 27 -35.01 11.63 -36.28
C ILE A 27 -33.63 11.00 -36.04
N MET A 28 -32.77 10.99 -37.06
CA MET A 28 -31.40 10.47 -36.93
C MET A 28 -30.52 11.38 -36.06
N ILE A 29 -30.67 12.71 -36.16
CA ILE A 29 -29.97 13.67 -35.31
C ILE A 29 -30.43 13.54 -33.86
N ASP A 30 -31.74 13.45 -33.61
CA ASP A 30 -32.31 13.27 -32.27
C ASP A 30 -31.81 11.95 -31.64
N ALA A 31 -31.81 10.85 -32.41
CA ALA A 31 -31.26 9.58 -31.93
C ALA A 31 -29.75 9.65 -31.62
N LEU A 32 -28.97 10.40 -32.41
CA LEU A 32 -27.55 10.62 -32.13
C LEU A 32 -27.35 11.50 -30.88
N ILE A 33 -28.21 12.49 -30.65
CA ILE A 33 -28.20 13.32 -29.44
C ILE A 33 -28.51 12.44 -28.22
N ASP A 34 -29.56 11.61 -28.25
CA ASP A 34 -29.90 10.69 -27.16
C ASP A 34 -28.75 9.71 -26.84
N VAL A 35 -28.09 9.18 -27.87
CA VAL A 35 -26.89 8.34 -27.69
C VAL A 35 -25.75 9.12 -27.04
N THR A 36 -25.53 10.36 -27.46
CA THR A 36 -24.49 11.22 -26.90
C THR A 36 -24.78 11.56 -25.44
N ASP A 37 -26.01 11.92 -25.11
CA ASP A 37 -26.46 12.20 -23.75
C ASP A 37 -26.31 10.95 -22.86
N ARG A 38 -26.63 9.76 -23.38
CA ARG A 38 -26.43 8.52 -22.66
C ARG A 38 -24.95 8.21 -22.42
N ILE A 39 -24.07 8.49 -23.38
CA ILE A 39 -22.61 8.36 -23.20
C ILE A 39 -22.12 9.34 -22.13
N ILE A 40 -22.57 10.59 -22.16
CA ILE A 40 -22.24 11.60 -21.14
C ILE A 40 -22.68 11.13 -19.75
N GLU A 41 -23.90 10.59 -19.63
CA GLU A 41 -24.41 10.06 -18.37
C GLU A 41 -23.58 8.87 -17.86
N LEU A 42 -23.21 7.95 -18.75
CA LEU A 42 -22.35 6.80 -18.41
C LEU A 42 -20.99 7.24 -17.91
N VAL A 43 -20.36 8.23 -18.57
CA VAL A 43 -19.09 8.81 -18.13
C VAL A 43 -19.24 9.46 -16.75
N ARG A 44 -20.32 10.21 -16.53
CA ARG A 44 -20.57 10.85 -15.22
C ARG A 44 -20.72 9.81 -14.10
N ILE A 45 -21.47 8.73 -14.34
CA ILE A 45 -21.65 7.63 -13.39
C ILE A 45 -20.29 6.95 -13.10
N GLU A 46 -19.45 6.78 -14.10
CA GLU A 46 -18.12 6.20 -13.93
C GLU A 46 -17.22 7.10 -13.06
N ASP A 47 -17.19 8.40 -13.33
CA ASP A 47 -16.44 9.38 -12.54
C ASP A 47 -16.92 9.43 -11.08
N GLU A 48 -18.24 9.44 -10.85
CA GLU A 48 -18.83 9.38 -9.51
C GLU A 48 -18.42 8.10 -8.77
N ARG A 49 -18.46 6.95 -9.44
CA ARG A 49 -18.03 5.66 -8.87
C ARG A 49 -16.54 5.63 -8.56
N MET A 50 -15.70 6.20 -9.41
CA MET A 50 -14.26 6.29 -9.18
C MET A 50 -13.95 7.15 -7.96
N LYS A 51 -14.58 8.32 -7.86
CA LYS A 51 -14.44 9.22 -6.71
C LYS A 51 -14.91 8.58 -5.41
N ALA A 52 -16.05 7.89 -5.44
CA ALA A 52 -16.56 7.14 -4.29
C ALA A 52 -15.57 6.07 -3.82
N ARG A 53 -15.03 5.24 -4.73
CA ARG A 53 -14.01 4.24 -4.37
C ARG A 53 -12.76 4.87 -3.76
N TYR A 54 -12.32 6.00 -4.29
CA TYR A 54 -11.16 6.70 -3.74
C TYR A 54 -11.40 7.18 -2.31
N GLU A 55 -12.52 7.85 -2.04
CA GLU A 55 -12.84 8.37 -0.71
C GLU A 55 -13.21 7.29 0.31
N GLU A 56 -13.85 6.20 -0.11
CA GLU A 56 -14.31 5.13 0.80
C GLU A 56 -13.26 4.04 1.05
N ILE A 57 -12.35 3.80 0.10
CA ILE A 57 -11.44 2.66 0.14
C ILE A 57 -9.98 3.11 0.15
N TYR A 58 -9.52 3.79 -0.90
CA TYR A 58 -8.08 4.02 -1.10
C TYR A 58 -7.50 5.01 -0.11
N LYS A 59 -8.17 6.14 0.11
CA LYS A 59 -7.73 7.18 1.04
C LYS A 59 -7.76 6.71 2.50
N PRO A 60 -8.83 6.07 3.01
CA PRO A 60 -8.81 5.49 4.35
C PRO A 60 -7.72 4.43 4.51
N SER A 61 -7.53 3.54 3.52
CA SER A 61 -6.48 2.51 3.57
C SER A 61 -5.07 3.12 3.61
N PHE A 62 -4.84 4.21 2.88
CA PHE A 62 -3.58 4.93 2.93
C PHE A 62 -3.33 5.58 4.30
N GLU A 63 -4.33 6.27 4.87
CA GLU A 63 -4.17 6.93 6.17
C GLU A 63 -3.98 5.93 7.31
N GLU A 64 -4.68 4.78 7.26
CA GLU A 64 -4.43 3.69 8.19
C GLU A 64 -2.98 3.16 8.06
N LEU A 65 -2.51 2.92 6.83
CA LEU A 65 -1.14 2.45 6.63
C LEU A 65 -0.11 3.50 7.04
N ARG A 66 -0.42 4.79 6.90
CA ARG A 66 0.43 5.89 7.37
C ARG A 66 0.62 5.86 8.88
N ALA A 67 -0.46 5.67 9.64
CA ALA A 67 -0.38 5.52 11.09
C ALA A 67 0.50 4.33 11.46
N VAL A 68 0.27 3.20 10.80
CA VAL A 68 1.02 1.96 11.03
C VAL A 68 2.49 2.10 10.66
N HIS A 69 2.82 2.75 9.54
CA HIS A 69 4.19 3.07 9.17
C HIS A 69 4.89 3.85 10.28
N SER A 70 4.22 4.86 10.84
CA SER A 70 4.75 5.64 11.96
C SER A 70 5.02 4.76 13.18
N ASP A 71 4.11 3.85 13.51
CA ASP A 71 4.25 2.96 14.66
C ASP A 71 5.37 1.94 14.48
N TYR A 72 5.58 1.41 13.27
CA TYR A 72 6.74 0.56 12.96
C TYR A 72 8.06 1.33 13.06
N LEU A 73 8.12 2.57 12.57
CA LEU A 73 9.32 3.41 12.71
C LEU A 73 9.64 3.70 14.18
N LYS A 74 8.63 4.03 14.99
CA LYS A 74 8.78 4.19 16.44
C LYS A 74 9.28 2.90 17.07
N MET A 75 8.68 1.76 16.74
CA MET A 75 9.06 0.45 17.26
C MET A 75 10.54 0.14 16.99
N PHE A 76 11.01 0.29 15.75
CA PHE A 76 12.42 0.00 15.42
C PHE A 76 13.38 1.02 16.01
N THR A 77 12.96 2.29 16.14
CA THR A 77 13.78 3.34 16.77
C THR A 77 13.92 3.10 18.28
N GLU A 78 12.82 2.76 18.95
CA GLU A 78 12.81 2.41 20.38
C GLU A 78 13.58 1.12 20.64
N LEU A 79 13.44 0.11 19.78
CA LEU A 79 14.23 -1.12 19.86
C LEU A 79 15.72 -0.84 19.68
N GLU A 80 16.13 -0.05 18.67
CA GLU A 80 17.54 0.34 18.50
C GLU A 80 18.07 1.05 19.76
N TRP A 81 17.29 1.95 20.36
CA TRP A 81 17.69 2.66 21.58
C TRP A 81 17.81 1.73 22.79
N LYS A 82 16.88 0.80 22.97
CA LYS A 82 16.95 -0.23 24.03
C LYS A 82 18.19 -1.11 23.84
N VAL A 83 18.49 -1.53 22.62
CA VAL A 83 19.68 -2.32 22.28
C VAL A 83 20.97 -1.56 22.59
N ARG A 84 21.04 -0.26 22.29
CA ARG A 84 22.22 0.57 22.63
C ARG A 84 22.48 0.61 24.14
N LYS A 85 21.43 0.71 24.96
CA LYS A 85 21.56 0.74 26.43
C LYS A 85 22.11 -0.56 27.03
N ILE A 86 22.02 -1.67 26.29
CA ILE A 86 22.49 -2.98 26.74
C ILE A 86 23.98 -3.17 26.38
N ASP A 87 24.41 -2.67 25.22
CA ASP A 87 25.76 -2.88 24.69
C ASP A 87 26.69 -1.72 25.10
N PRO A 88 27.56 -1.84 26.12
CA PRO A 88 28.39 -0.75 26.65
C PRO A 88 29.44 -0.23 25.67
N ASP A 89 29.82 -1.00 24.63
CA ASP A 89 30.90 -0.68 23.71
C ASP A 89 30.51 0.37 22.63
N LEU A 90 29.26 0.84 22.65
CA LEU A 90 28.74 1.80 21.69
C LEU A 90 28.95 3.28 22.12
N PRO A 91 29.32 4.17 21.17
CA PRO A 91 29.49 5.59 21.46
C PRO A 91 28.14 6.25 21.80
N GLY A 92 28.07 6.90 22.97
CA GLY A 92 26.87 7.58 23.48
C GLY A 92 26.11 6.83 24.58
N ASN A 93 26.71 5.80 25.17
CA ASN A 93 26.08 4.98 26.20
C ASN A 93 26.09 5.56 27.61
N ASP A 94 25.10 5.10 28.38
CA ASP A 94 25.11 5.18 29.83
C ASP A 94 26.21 4.21 30.34
N PRO A 95 27.26 4.68 31.05
CA PRO A 95 28.39 3.86 31.48
C PRO A 95 28.02 2.68 32.38
N GLN A 96 26.77 2.62 32.84
CA GLN A 96 26.25 1.58 33.74
C GLN A 96 25.49 0.45 33.03
N GLY A 97 25.26 0.50 31.70
CA GLY A 97 24.60 -0.59 30.98
C GLY A 97 23.29 -1.06 31.62
N THR A 98 22.39 -0.13 31.94
CA THR A 98 21.17 -0.39 32.72
C THR A 98 20.04 -1.05 31.92
N GLY A 99 20.23 -1.29 30.62
CA GLY A 99 19.22 -1.93 29.78
C GLY A 99 19.18 -3.44 30.00
N SER A 100 17.98 -4.00 30.15
CA SER A 100 17.81 -5.46 30.14
C SER A 100 17.49 -5.99 28.73
N PRO A 101 18.18 -7.03 28.23
CA PRO A 101 17.80 -7.74 27.01
C PRO A 101 16.36 -8.25 27.03
N THR A 102 15.87 -8.68 28.19
CA THR A 102 14.50 -9.18 28.36
C THR A 102 13.47 -8.07 28.13
N GLU A 103 13.76 -6.83 28.55
CA GLU A 103 12.86 -5.68 28.31
C GLU A 103 12.77 -5.32 26.82
N ALA A 104 13.86 -5.49 26.06
CA ALA A 104 13.84 -5.28 24.61
C ALA A 104 13.01 -6.37 23.91
N LEU A 105 13.09 -7.60 24.41
CA LEU A 105 12.35 -8.74 23.89
C LEU A 105 10.84 -8.63 24.18
N GLU A 106 10.47 -8.37 25.44
CA GLU A 106 9.08 -8.15 25.84
C GLU A 106 8.44 -6.98 25.08
N TYR A 107 9.20 -5.89 24.91
CA TYR A 107 8.77 -4.75 24.11
C TYR A 107 8.43 -5.17 22.66
N LEU A 108 9.32 -5.92 22.00
CA LEU A 108 9.11 -6.36 20.62
C LEU A 108 7.94 -7.34 20.51
N HIS A 109 7.77 -8.24 21.48
CA HIS A 109 6.60 -9.13 21.56
C HIS A 109 5.29 -8.35 21.64
N MET A 110 5.18 -7.40 22.57
CA MET A 110 3.96 -6.61 22.74
C MET A 110 3.62 -5.84 21.47
N ARG A 111 4.60 -5.14 20.87
CA ARG A 111 4.37 -4.39 19.63
C ARG A 111 3.95 -5.29 18.47
N ARG A 112 4.49 -6.50 18.37
CA ARG A 112 4.10 -7.48 17.34
C ARG A 112 2.65 -7.92 17.47
N ILE A 113 2.15 -8.08 18.71
CA ILE A 113 0.74 -8.40 18.99
C ILE A 113 -0.16 -7.22 18.64
N GLU A 114 0.21 -6.00 19.04
CA GLU A 114 -0.54 -4.77 18.73
C GLU A 114 -0.71 -4.56 17.21
N LEU A 115 0.29 -4.95 16.42
CA LEU A 115 0.32 -4.81 14.96
C LEU A 115 -0.30 -6.01 14.23
N LEU A 116 -0.82 -7.02 14.92
CA LEU A 116 -1.43 -8.19 14.27
C LEU A 116 -2.67 -7.85 13.42
N PRO A 117 -3.65 -7.05 13.91
CA PRO A 117 -4.89 -6.79 13.17
C PRO A 117 -4.65 -6.13 11.81
N ILE A 118 -3.67 -5.23 11.71
CA ILE A 118 -3.35 -4.58 10.44
C ILE A 118 -2.68 -5.56 9.46
N ARG A 119 -1.84 -6.47 9.96
CA ARG A 119 -1.21 -7.50 9.11
C ARG A 119 -2.26 -8.43 8.51
N GLU A 120 -3.28 -8.79 9.27
CA GLU A 120 -4.43 -9.55 8.78
C GLU A 120 -5.20 -8.77 7.70
N LYS A 121 -5.46 -7.47 7.94
CA LYS A 121 -6.13 -6.61 6.96
C LYS A 121 -5.35 -6.48 5.64
N LEU A 122 -4.03 -6.32 5.69
CA LEU A 122 -3.21 -6.25 4.47
C LEU A 122 -3.09 -7.60 3.76
N SER A 123 -3.04 -8.72 4.49
CA SER A 123 -3.08 -10.06 3.89
C SER A 123 -4.42 -10.36 3.20
N ALA A 124 -5.53 -9.84 3.73
CA ALA A 124 -6.81 -9.92 3.06
C ALA A 124 -6.81 -9.18 1.70
N ILE A 125 -6.13 -8.02 1.61
CA ILE A 125 -5.97 -7.29 0.34
C ILE A 125 -5.18 -8.13 -0.68
N GLU A 126 -4.10 -8.77 -0.25
CA GLU A 126 -3.31 -9.70 -1.10
C GLU A 126 -4.20 -10.81 -1.68
N THR A 127 -4.98 -11.47 -0.81
CA THR A 127 -5.90 -12.55 -1.21
C THR A 127 -6.96 -12.07 -2.20
N LEU A 128 -7.46 -10.84 -2.05
CA LEU A 128 -8.42 -10.23 -2.97
C LEU A 128 -7.79 -9.92 -4.34
N LEU A 129 -6.52 -9.52 -4.36
CA LEU A 129 -5.77 -9.23 -5.59
C LEU A 129 -5.43 -10.48 -6.39
N ASP A 130 -5.06 -11.57 -5.72
CA ASP A 130 -4.73 -12.85 -6.38
C ASP A 130 -5.99 -13.58 -6.90
N GLY A 131 -7.17 -13.21 -6.40
CA GLY A 131 -8.45 -13.75 -6.86
C GLY A 131 -8.93 -13.18 -8.20
N LYS A 132 -10.05 -13.74 -8.71
CA LYS A 132 -10.73 -13.29 -9.95
C LYS A 132 -11.19 -11.81 -9.95
N GLN A 133 -11.14 -11.14 -8.80
CA GLN A 133 -11.53 -9.73 -8.66
C GLN A 133 -10.35 -8.78 -8.94
N GLY A 134 -9.11 -9.15 -8.61
CA GLY A 134 -7.93 -8.31 -8.87
C GLY A 134 -7.66 -8.07 -10.35
N THR A 135 -8.05 -9.01 -11.24
CA THR A 135 -7.93 -8.86 -12.70
C THR A 135 -8.92 -7.86 -13.31
N LYS A 136 -9.90 -7.38 -12.55
CA LYS A 136 -10.92 -6.42 -13.04
C LYS A 136 -10.63 -4.98 -12.64
N LEU A 137 -9.61 -4.74 -11.82
CA LEU A 137 -9.24 -3.39 -11.39
C LEU A 137 -8.39 -2.68 -12.45
N PRO A 138 -8.56 -1.36 -12.62
CA PRO A 138 -7.61 -0.51 -13.31
C PRO A 138 -6.17 -0.76 -12.81
N GLU A 139 -5.22 -0.74 -13.73
CA GLU A 139 -3.81 -1.04 -13.43
C GLU A 139 -3.23 -0.15 -12.32
N THR A 140 -3.63 1.11 -12.27
CA THR A 140 -3.22 2.08 -11.23
C THR A 140 -3.71 1.67 -9.85
N GLU A 141 -4.99 1.32 -9.72
CA GLU A 141 -5.60 0.84 -8.47
C GLU A 141 -4.95 -0.47 -8.02
N ARG A 142 -4.77 -1.42 -8.96
CA ARG A 142 -4.13 -2.71 -8.71
C ARG A 142 -2.71 -2.54 -8.19
N ARG A 143 -1.92 -1.67 -8.81
CA ARG A 143 -0.55 -1.35 -8.37
C ARG A 143 -0.52 -0.76 -6.97
N PHE A 144 -1.40 0.18 -6.65
CA PHE A 144 -1.46 0.75 -5.31
C PHE A 144 -1.76 -0.32 -4.26
N LEU A 145 -2.81 -1.12 -4.47
CA LEU A 145 -3.19 -2.19 -3.55
C LEU A 145 -2.09 -3.25 -3.41
N GLN A 146 -1.38 -3.59 -4.49
CA GLN A 146 -0.25 -4.51 -4.44
C GLN A 146 0.90 -3.95 -3.60
N SER A 147 1.14 -2.64 -3.64
CA SER A 147 2.13 -2.00 -2.77
C SER A 147 1.69 -1.98 -1.30
N LEU A 148 0.39 -1.83 -1.01
CA LEU A 148 -0.14 -1.98 0.35
C LEU A 148 0.08 -3.42 0.86
N ALA A 149 -0.30 -4.43 0.05
CA ALA A 149 -0.12 -5.84 0.39
C ALA A 149 1.35 -6.20 0.65
N ASN A 150 2.24 -5.74 -0.23
CA ASN A 150 3.66 -6.04 -0.15
C ASN A 150 4.41 -5.24 0.93
N TYR A 151 3.76 -4.27 1.59
CA TYR A 151 4.43 -3.37 2.53
C TYR A 151 5.19 -4.10 3.64
N PHE A 152 4.66 -5.23 4.12
CA PHE A 152 5.31 -6.04 5.17
C PHE A 152 6.15 -7.21 4.63
N VAL A 153 6.07 -7.52 3.33
CA VAL A 153 6.79 -8.62 2.68
C VAL A 153 8.19 -8.18 2.24
N VAL A 154 8.45 -6.88 2.13
CA VAL A 154 9.80 -6.30 1.92
C VAL A 154 10.65 -6.53 3.17
N GLY A 155 11.22 -7.74 3.28
CA GLY A 155 12.01 -8.16 4.42
C GLY A 155 12.57 -9.58 4.41
N GLY A 156 12.27 -10.39 3.39
CA GLY A 156 12.93 -11.68 3.18
C GLY A 156 12.21 -12.82 3.88
N LEU A 157 11.27 -13.43 3.16
CA LEU A 157 11.21 -14.85 2.85
C LEU A 157 10.01 -15.02 1.92
N SER A 158 10.28 -15.42 0.68
CA SER A 158 9.32 -15.55 -0.42
C SER A 158 8.33 -16.72 -0.25
N ASP A 159 8.13 -17.20 0.97
CA ASP A 159 7.15 -18.24 1.26
C ASP A 159 5.83 -17.60 1.66
N SER A 160 4.88 -17.75 0.75
CA SER A 160 3.47 -17.32 0.71
C SER A 160 2.60 -17.79 1.90
N ARG A 161 3.22 -18.17 3.03
CA ARG A 161 2.54 -18.57 4.28
C ARG A 161 3.24 -18.09 5.54
N SER A 162 4.41 -17.46 5.44
CA SER A 162 5.14 -17.05 6.61
C SER A 162 4.77 -15.63 7.00
N TYR A 163 4.06 -15.49 8.11
CA TYR A 163 3.87 -14.25 8.85
C TYR A 163 5.19 -13.70 9.43
N CYS A 164 6.32 -13.87 8.74
CA CYS A 164 7.63 -13.34 9.06
C CYS A 164 7.71 -11.88 8.63
N SER A 165 7.27 -10.98 9.52
CA SER A 165 7.68 -9.57 9.44
C SER A 165 9.16 -9.47 9.81
N ARG A 166 9.85 -8.40 9.40
CA ARG A 166 11.21 -8.09 9.91
C ARG A 166 11.27 -8.05 11.44
N ALA A 167 10.16 -7.71 12.11
CA ALA A 167 10.05 -7.81 13.56
C ALA A 167 10.16 -9.25 14.08
N SER A 168 9.75 -10.26 13.31
CA SER A 168 9.91 -11.67 13.65
C SER A 168 11.36 -12.13 13.51
N ILE A 169 12.07 -11.66 12.47
CA ILE A 169 13.51 -11.91 12.30
C ILE A 169 14.30 -11.26 13.44
N LEU A 170 13.97 -10.02 13.79
CA LEU A 170 14.59 -9.31 14.91
C LEU A 170 14.33 -9.99 16.26
N LEU A 171 13.14 -10.55 16.43
CA LEU A 171 12.77 -11.30 17.62
C LEU A 171 13.60 -12.58 17.74
N GLU A 172 13.70 -13.36 16.67
CA GLU A 172 14.56 -14.54 16.61
C GLU A 172 16.04 -14.20 16.87
N HIS A 173 16.55 -13.10 16.31
CA HIS A 173 17.92 -12.66 16.58
C HIS A 173 18.12 -12.25 18.05
N LEU A 174 17.14 -11.59 18.65
CA LEU A 174 17.23 -11.17 20.04
C LEU A 174 17.12 -12.36 21.01
N GLU A 175 16.21 -13.30 20.75
CA GLU A 175 16.09 -14.58 21.47
C GLU A 175 17.42 -15.35 21.44
N ASN A 176 17.96 -15.57 20.23
CA ASN A 176 19.24 -16.25 20.06
C ASN A 176 20.41 -15.54 20.76
N THR A 177 20.39 -14.21 20.81
CA THR A 177 21.42 -13.42 21.51
C THR A 177 21.33 -13.63 23.02
N ILE A 178 20.11 -13.59 23.57
CA ILE A 178 19.86 -13.80 25.00
C ILE A 178 20.24 -15.21 25.43
N ASP A 179 19.79 -16.23 24.67
CA ASP A 179 20.09 -17.63 24.98
C ASP A 179 21.60 -17.89 25.00
N ARG A 180 22.33 -17.33 24.03
CA ARG A 180 23.80 -17.44 24.00
C ARG A 180 24.48 -16.71 25.15
N GLN A 181 23.95 -15.55 25.59
CA GLN A 181 24.46 -14.84 26.77
C GLN A 181 24.25 -15.64 28.05
N VAL A 182 23.10 -16.29 28.22
CA VAL A 182 22.82 -17.18 29.36
C VAL A 182 23.78 -18.36 29.38
N VAL A 183 23.96 -19.05 28.25
CA VAL A 183 24.89 -20.18 28.12
C VAL A 183 26.35 -19.75 28.37
N ALA A 184 26.74 -18.57 27.90
CA ALA A 184 28.05 -18.01 28.16
C ALA A 184 28.26 -17.71 29.66
N ALA A 185 27.28 -17.12 30.34
CA ALA A 185 27.33 -16.84 31.77
C ALA A 185 27.45 -18.13 32.61
N GLU A 186 26.70 -19.17 32.25
CA GLU A 186 26.79 -20.49 32.88
C GLU A 186 28.16 -21.15 32.66
N SER A 187 28.73 -21.00 31.46
CA SER A 187 30.05 -21.52 31.12
C SER A 187 31.17 -20.83 31.90
N ILE A 188 31.09 -19.50 32.09
CA ILE A 188 31.99 -18.72 32.94
C ILE A 188 31.88 -19.17 34.39
N ALA A 189 30.66 -19.34 34.90
CA ALA A 189 30.43 -19.82 36.26
C ALA A 189 31.02 -21.23 36.50
N GLN A 190 31.13 -22.03 35.45
CA GLN A 190 31.76 -23.36 35.44
C GLN A 190 33.26 -23.33 35.09
N GLY A 191 33.87 -22.15 34.91
CA GLY A 191 35.29 -21.99 34.62
C GLY A 191 35.71 -22.43 33.21
N ARG A 192 34.80 -22.48 32.25
CA ARG A 192 35.06 -22.84 30.85
C ARG A 192 35.30 -21.59 29.99
N GLU A 193 36.15 -21.72 28.97
CA GLU A 193 36.38 -20.68 27.97
C GLU A 193 35.09 -20.40 27.18
N VAL A 194 34.77 -19.12 26.99
CA VAL A 194 33.61 -18.67 26.20
C VAL A 194 34.05 -18.40 24.77
N ASP A 195 33.27 -18.89 23.81
CA ASP A 195 33.46 -18.59 22.40
C ASP A 195 33.34 -17.07 22.14
N PRO A 196 34.36 -16.39 21.59
CA PRO A 196 34.30 -14.96 21.30
C PRO A 196 33.29 -14.59 20.20
N ASN A 197 32.69 -15.57 19.52
CA ASN A 197 31.76 -15.37 18.40
C ASN A 197 30.27 -15.36 18.81
N VAL A 198 29.96 -15.08 20.09
CA VAL A 198 28.59 -14.82 20.53
C VAL A 198 28.00 -13.70 19.66
N SER A 199 26.89 -13.99 18.96
CA SER A 199 26.20 -13.00 18.12
C SER A 199 25.96 -11.75 18.94
N THR A 200 26.42 -10.62 18.40
CA THR A 200 26.50 -9.39 19.16
C THR A 200 25.22 -8.60 18.97
N LEU A 201 24.87 -7.77 19.95
CA LEU A 201 23.78 -6.79 19.85
C LEU A 201 23.95 -5.83 18.64
N SER A 202 25.16 -5.78 18.07
CA SER A 202 25.48 -5.18 16.78
C SER A 202 24.65 -5.75 15.61
N ASP A 203 24.40 -7.06 15.58
CA ASP A 203 23.61 -7.72 14.52
C ASP A 203 22.15 -7.26 14.57
N VAL A 204 21.54 -7.26 15.77
CA VAL A 204 20.18 -6.77 16.01
C VAL A 204 20.05 -5.30 15.58
N ARG A 205 21.04 -4.47 15.92
CA ARG A 205 21.07 -3.06 15.53
C ARG A 205 21.21 -2.86 14.03
N LYS A 206 22.09 -3.62 13.39
CA LYS A 206 22.26 -3.61 11.93
C LYS A 206 20.93 -3.95 11.26
N GLU A 207 20.24 -4.96 11.77
CA GLU A 207 18.98 -5.40 11.22
C GLU A 207 17.83 -4.39 11.46
N CYS A 208 17.81 -3.70 12.60
CA CYS A 208 16.90 -2.57 12.83
C CYS A 208 17.10 -1.45 11.79
N LYS A 209 18.35 -1.09 11.49
CA LYS A 209 18.66 -0.07 10.48
C LYS A 209 18.27 -0.52 9.07
N THR A 210 18.54 -1.78 8.73
CA THR A 210 18.10 -2.36 7.46
C THR A 210 16.58 -2.31 7.34
N ALA A 211 15.87 -2.68 8.42
CA ALA A 211 14.40 -2.66 8.46
C ALA A 211 13.83 -1.26 8.24
N MET A 212 14.35 -0.25 8.94
CA MET A 212 13.91 1.14 8.77
C MET A 212 14.17 1.66 7.35
N LYS A 213 15.33 1.33 6.76
CA LYS A 213 15.67 1.73 5.39
C LYS A 213 14.71 1.13 4.36
N GLU A 214 14.41 -0.16 4.50
CA GLU A 214 13.50 -0.84 3.58
C GLU A 214 12.05 -0.38 3.74
N LEU A 215 11.59 -0.17 4.98
CA LEU A 215 10.29 0.44 5.23
C LEU A 215 10.19 1.83 4.61
N GLY A 216 11.26 2.64 4.69
CA GLY A 216 11.30 3.95 4.04
C GLY A 216 11.17 3.86 2.51
N LYS A 217 11.84 2.87 1.89
CA LYS A 217 11.73 2.62 0.44
C LYS A 217 10.31 2.18 0.05
N ALA A 218 9.74 1.22 0.77
CA ALA A 218 8.39 0.73 0.52
C ALA A 218 7.34 1.84 0.73
N TRP A 219 7.51 2.66 1.77
CA TRP A 219 6.66 3.81 2.05
C TRP A 219 6.68 4.83 0.91
N TYR A 220 7.87 5.18 0.40
CA TYR A 220 7.99 6.10 -0.73
C TYR A 220 7.23 5.61 -1.96
N GLU A 221 7.32 4.32 -2.27
CA GLU A 221 6.59 3.71 -3.40
C GLU A 221 5.07 3.78 -3.22
N ILE A 222 4.57 3.55 -2.00
CA ILE A 222 3.14 3.67 -1.70
C ILE A 222 2.67 5.12 -1.82
N VAL A 223 3.42 6.07 -1.29
CA VAL A 223 3.10 7.51 -1.37
C VAL A 223 3.05 7.97 -2.82
N ASP A 224 4.02 7.57 -3.64
CA ASP A 224 4.06 7.89 -5.07
C ASP A 224 2.80 7.36 -5.79
N ARG A 225 2.48 6.08 -5.59
CA ARG A 225 1.29 5.44 -6.18
C ARG A 225 -0.02 6.07 -5.67
N PHE A 226 -0.07 6.44 -4.40
CA PHE A 226 -1.23 7.13 -3.81
C PHE A 226 -1.42 8.53 -4.42
N ASN A 227 -0.34 9.28 -4.62
CA ASN A 227 -0.40 10.60 -5.26
C ASN A 227 -0.92 10.52 -6.70
N VAL A 228 -0.56 9.46 -7.45
CA VAL A 228 -1.13 9.20 -8.77
C VAL A 228 -2.64 8.97 -8.67
N LEU A 229 -3.12 8.13 -7.73
CA LEU A 229 -4.55 7.93 -7.53
C LEU A 229 -5.27 9.22 -7.13
N ARG A 230 -4.69 10.02 -6.23
CA ARG A 230 -5.24 11.31 -5.81
C ARG A 230 -5.37 12.26 -6.99
N PHE A 231 -4.33 12.36 -7.83
CA PHE A 231 -4.38 13.20 -9.03
C PHE A 231 -5.48 12.76 -10.01
N ILE A 232 -5.66 11.45 -10.21
CA ILE A 232 -6.67 10.93 -11.14
C ILE A 232 -8.10 11.13 -10.60
N TYR A 233 -8.31 10.93 -9.29
CA TYR A 233 -9.67 10.79 -8.72
C TYR A 233 -10.13 11.94 -7.82
N ALA A 234 -9.22 12.74 -7.25
CA ALA A 234 -9.55 13.82 -6.31
C ALA A 234 -9.37 15.22 -6.90
N GLU A 235 -8.54 15.38 -7.93
CA GLU A 235 -8.22 16.68 -8.55
C GLU A 235 -8.95 16.93 -9.90
N LYS A 236 -9.93 16.07 -10.24
CA LYS A 236 -10.91 16.28 -11.33
C LYS A 236 -12.25 16.78 -10.77
#